data_AF-A0A2W4TPJ4-F1
#
_entry.id   AF-A0A2W4TPJ4-F1
#
_cell.length_a   1.000
_cell.length_b   1.000
_cell.length_c   1.000
_cell.angle_alpha   90.00
_cell.angle_beta   90.00
_cell.angle_gamma   90.00
#
_symmetry.space_group_name_H-M   'P 1'
#
loop_
_entity.id
_entity.type
_entity.pdbx_description
1 polymer ?
#
loop_
_entity_poly.entity_id
_entity_poly.type
_entity_poly.pdbx_seq_one_letter_code
_entity_poly.pdbx_strand_id
1 'polypeptide(L)'
;MRILPAARGADMTGEKYDRQKQLAKQFLRWAIWGAALFFIVHTLIAYWPEIRQLELRANGWQWLALGCAITLVAHCWAGWVWHWLLQDWGLALGGIWAVRVYLLTNVAKYLPGNVWHFVGRVRAVQQAGGALGQSVASVVAEPLVMAVAALGVGTAFRTDPSITVIFI
;
A
#
# COMPACT_ATOMS: atom_id res chain seq x y z
N MET A 1 -51.71 17.34 37.50
CA MET A 1 -51.52 15.89 37.28
C MET A 1 -50.10 15.70 36.73
N ARG A 2 -49.18 15.17 37.53
CA ARG A 2 -47.73 15.13 37.25
C ARG A 2 -47.44 13.81 36.52
N ILE A 3 -47.14 13.88 35.22
CA ILE A 3 -46.80 12.70 34.42
C ILE A 3 -45.39 12.26 34.81
N LEU A 4 -45.28 11.05 35.38
CA LEU A 4 -44.00 10.41 35.72
C LEU A 4 -43.26 10.07 34.41
N PRO A 5 -41.93 10.30 34.32
CA PRO A 5 -41.16 9.81 33.19
C PRO A 5 -41.12 8.28 33.22
N ALA A 6 -41.58 7.67 32.12
CA ALA A 6 -41.47 6.24 31.90
C ALA A 6 -40.01 5.80 32.10
N ALA A 7 -39.83 4.79 32.94
CA ALA A 7 -38.54 4.23 33.26
C ALA A 7 -37.78 3.91 31.96
N ARG A 8 -36.63 4.57 31.81
CA ARG A 8 -35.62 4.28 30.79
C ARG A 8 -35.00 2.93 31.13
N GLY A 9 -35.76 1.85 30.92
CA GLY A 9 -35.23 0.50 30.84
C GLY A 9 -34.39 0.45 29.59
N ALA A 10 -33.12 0.86 29.70
CA ALA A 10 -32.14 0.67 28.66
C ALA A 10 -32.21 -0.79 28.22
N ASP A 11 -32.30 -1.04 26.92
CA ASP A 11 -32.22 -2.36 26.32
C ASP A 11 -30.85 -2.98 26.63
N MET A 12 -30.75 -3.57 27.83
CA MET A 12 -29.53 -4.15 28.35
C MET A 12 -29.15 -5.45 27.62
N THR A 13 -30.06 -6.00 26.82
CA THR A 13 -29.84 -7.18 25.99
C THR A 13 -29.14 -6.83 24.68
N GLY A 14 -29.61 -5.79 23.99
CA GLY A 14 -28.96 -5.24 22.79
C GLY A 14 -27.55 -4.73 23.08
N GLU A 15 -27.37 -3.99 24.18
CA GLU A 15 -26.05 -3.47 24.58
C GLU A 15 -25.03 -4.58 24.86
N LYS A 16 -25.45 -5.67 25.51
CA LYS A 16 -24.57 -6.84 25.76
C LYS A 16 -24.21 -7.57 24.46
N TYR A 17 -25.17 -7.75 23.56
CA TYR A 17 -24.95 -8.40 22.26
C TYR A 17 -23.95 -7.61 21.40
N ASP A 18 -24.15 -6.29 21.28
CA ASP A 18 -23.28 -5.40 20.52
C ASP A 18 -21.87 -5.37 21.11
N ARG A 19 -21.75 -5.34 22.45
CA ARG A 19 -20.47 -5.39 23.15
C ARG A 19 -19.72 -6.70 22.88
N GLN A 20 -20.38 -7.85 22.95
CA GLN A 20 -19.75 -9.15 22.66
C GLN A 20 -19.25 -9.24 21.21
N LYS A 21 -20.07 -8.78 20.25
CA LYS A 21 -19.70 -8.73 18.83
C LYS A 21 -18.51 -7.81 18.59
N GLN A 22 -18.46 -6.66 19.26
CA GLN A 22 -17.34 -5.71 19.17
C GLN A 22 -16.05 -6.29 19.75
N LEU A 23 -16.13 -6.97 20.90
CA LEU A 23 -15.00 -7.67 21.51
C LEU A 23 -14.49 -8.82 20.63
N ALA A 24 -15.39 -9.63 20.04
CA ALA A 24 -15.02 -10.69 19.12
C ALA A 24 -14.30 -10.14 17.87
N LYS A 25 -14.82 -9.06 17.28
CA LYS A 25 -14.17 -8.38 16.15
C LYS A 25 -12.80 -7.81 16.51
N GLN A 26 -12.67 -7.23 17.71
CA GLN A 26 -11.40 -6.70 18.20
C GLN A 26 -10.39 -7.82 18.47
N PHE A 27 -10.83 -8.92 19.09
CA PHE A 27 -10.00 -10.09 19.32
C PHE A 27 -9.52 -10.70 18.02
N LEU A 28 -10.42 -10.92 17.05
CA LEU A 28 -10.06 -11.44 15.72
C LEU A 28 -9.04 -10.54 15.02
N ARG A 29 -9.23 -9.22 15.09
CA ARG A 29 -8.26 -8.26 14.53
C ARG A 29 -6.88 -8.46 15.16
N TRP A 30 -6.77 -8.47 16.48
CA TRP A 30 -5.49 -8.66 17.17
C TRP A 30 -4.90 -10.06 16.96
N ALA A 31 -5.74 -11.09 16.84
CA ALA A 31 -5.32 -12.44 16.53
C ALA A 31 -4.69 -12.53 15.13
N ILE A 32 -5.28 -11.88 14.12
CA ILE A 32 -4.71 -11.84 12.76
C ILE A 32 -3.36 -11.12 12.78
N TRP A 33 -3.27 -9.95 13.41
CA TRP A 33 -2.00 -9.21 13.52
C TRP A 33 -0.92 -10.01 14.29
N GLY A 34 -1.32 -10.65 15.39
CA GLY A 34 -0.43 -11.48 16.20
C GLY A 34 0.06 -12.71 15.44
N ALA A 35 -0.84 -13.40 14.73
CA ALA A 35 -0.50 -14.56 13.91
C ALA A 35 0.44 -14.18 12.75
N ALA A 36 0.19 -13.06 12.06
CA ALA A 36 1.06 -12.56 11.00
C ALA A 36 2.46 -12.22 11.53
N LEU A 37 2.54 -11.51 12.66
CA LEU A 37 3.83 -11.17 13.27
C LEU A 37 4.58 -12.40 13.77
N PHE A 38 3.87 -13.33 14.43
CA PHE A 38 4.43 -14.61 14.86
C PHE A 38 4.99 -15.39 13.67
N PHE A 39 4.23 -15.49 12.57
CA PHE A 39 4.68 -16.16 11.36
C PHE A 39 5.95 -15.52 10.81
N ILE A 40 5.99 -14.18 10.65
CA ILE A 40 7.18 -13.48 10.14
C ILE A 40 8.42 -13.76 11.01
N VAL A 41 8.29 -13.63 12.34
CA VAL A 41 9.42 -13.86 13.27
C VAL A 41 9.85 -15.32 13.25
N HIS A 42 8.88 -16.24 13.29
CA HIS A 42 9.15 -17.68 13.28
C HIS A 42 9.86 -18.10 11.99
N THR A 43 9.37 -17.66 10.83
CA THR A 43 10.01 -17.89 9.52
C THR A 43 11.41 -17.29 9.49
N LEU A 44 11.59 -16.04 9.95
CA LEU A 44 12.91 -15.41 9.93
C LEU A 44 13.94 -16.20 10.75
N ILE A 45 13.56 -16.69 11.93
CA ILE A 45 14.44 -17.50 12.79
C ILE A 45 14.72 -18.87 12.14
N ALA A 46 13.68 -19.53 11.63
CA ALA A 46 13.78 -20.86 11.02
C ALA A 46 14.73 -20.87 9.81
N TYR A 47 14.63 -19.85 8.94
CA TYR A 47 15.41 -19.75 7.71
C TYR A 47 16.70 -18.92 7.87
N TRP A 48 16.99 -18.37 9.06
CA TRP A 48 18.21 -17.58 9.31
C TRP A 48 19.52 -18.31 8.96
N PRO A 49 19.68 -19.62 9.25
CA PRO A 49 20.89 -20.35 8.87
C PRO A 49 21.10 -20.39 7.35
N GLU A 50 20.04 -20.54 6.55
CA GLU A 50 20.10 -20.54 5.09
C GLU A 50 20.51 -19.17 4.55
N ILE A 51 19.97 -18.09 5.14
CA ILE A 51 20.33 -16.71 4.79
C ILE A 51 21.82 -16.45 5.02
N ARG A 52 22.41 -17.01 6.08
CA ARG A 52 23.85 -16.85 6.37
C ARG A 52 24.75 -17.58 5.38
N GLN A 53 24.23 -18.56 4.64
CA GLN A 53 24.98 -19.30 3.62
C GLN A 53 24.90 -18.64 2.24
N LEU A 54 24.03 -17.62 2.06
CA LEU A 54 24.01 -16.82 0.85
C LEU A 54 25.28 -15.96 0.77
N GLU A 55 26.26 -16.45 0.02
CA GLU A 55 27.40 -15.65 -0.39
C GLU A 55 27.04 -14.85 -1.65
N LEU A 56 27.10 -13.53 -1.55
CA LEU A 56 27.06 -12.68 -2.72
C LEU A 56 28.32 -12.96 -3.54
N ARG A 57 28.14 -13.56 -4.72
CA ARG A 57 29.21 -13.78 -5.71
C ARG A 57 30.00 -12.48 -5.93
N ALA A 58 31.23 -12.56 -6.44
CA ALA A 58 32.09 -11.39 -6.64
C ALA A 58 31.39 -10.19 -7.35
N ASN A 59 30.51 -10.47 -8.33
CA ASN A 59 29.76 -9.44 -9.05
C ASN A 59 28.36 -9.14 -8.45
N GLY A 60 27.95 -9.87 -7.41
CA GLY A 60 26.63 -9.77 -6.79
C GLY A 60 26.32 -8.38 -6.24
N TRP A 61 27.32 -7.70 -5.68
CA TRP A 61 27.19 -6.33 -5.22
C TRP A 61 26.93 -5.33 -6.35
N GLN A 62 27.55 -5.53 -7.52
CA GLN A 62 27.32 -4.69 -8.69
C GLN A 62 25.90 -4.86 -9.22
N TRP A 63 25.42 -6.11 -9.31
CA TRP A 63 24.04 -6.41 -9.71
C TRP A 63 23.03 -5.87 -8.69
N LEU A 64 23.32 -5.98 -7.39
CA LEU A 64 22.50 -5.39 -6.35
C LEU A 64 22.42 -3.88 -6.49
N ALA A 65 23.56 -3.20 -6.62
CA ALA A 65 23.62 -1.75 -6.79
C ALA A 65 22.86 -1.29 -8.05
N LEU A 66 23.06 -2.00 -9.18
CA LEU A 66 22.38 -1.72 -10.43
C LEU A 66 20.87 -1.92 -10.31
N GLY A 67 20.44 -3.05 -9.73
CA GLY A 67 19.02 -3.35 -9.49
C GLY A 67 18.36 -2.32 -8.57
N CYS A 68 19.03 -1.92 -7.49
CA CYS A 68 18.58 -0.85 -6.60
C CYS A 68 18.48 0.49 -7.33
N ALA A 69 19.47 0.86 -8.14
CA ALA A 69 19.48 2.09 -8.91
C ALA A 69 18.33 2.13 -9.93
N ILE A 70 18.17 1.07 -10.73
CA ILE A 70 17.09 0.95 -11.70
C ILE A 70 15.73 1.02 -11.00
N THR A 71 15.57 0.31 -9.87
CA THR A 71 14.33 0.31 -9.10
C THR A 71 14.01 1.71 -8.57
N LEU A 72 15.02 2.41 -8.02
CA LEU A 72 14.84 3.76 -7.50
C LEU A 72 14.47 4.73 -8.62
N VAL A 73 15.15 4.67 -9.77
CA VAL A 73 14.83 5.48 -10.95
C VAL A 73 13.40 5.22 -11.40
N ALA A 74 12.97 3.96 -11.47
CA ALA A 74 11.60 3.60 -11.83
C ALA A 74 10.55 4.18 -10.85
N HIS A 75 10.83 4.14 -9.54
CA HIS A 75 9.93 4.72 -8.54
C HIS A 75 9.92 6.26 -8.57
N CYS A 76 11.07 6.90 -8.82
CA CYS A 76 11.14 8.34 -9.05
C CYS A 76 10.33 8.74 -10.29
N TRP A 77 10.45 7.97 -11.38
CA TRP A 77 9.66 8.17 -12.59
C TRP A 77 8.16 8.05 -12.32
N ALA A 78 7.72 7.02 -11.61
CA ALA A 78 6.31 6.87 -11.25
C ALA A 78 5.79 8.04 -10.40
N GLY A 79 6.59 8.52 -9.43
CA GLY A 79 6.27 9.72 -8.66
C GLY A 79 6.18 10.99 -9.53
N TRP A 80 6.97 11.07 -10.60
CA TRP A 80 6.92 12.17 -11.57
C TRP A 80 5.71 12.09 -12.50
N VAL A 81 5.33 10.90 -12.96
CA VAL A 81 4.07 10.70 -13.71
C VAL A 81 2.88 11.09 -12.84
N TRP A 82 2.92 10.74 -11.56
CA TRP A 82 1.89 11.15 -10.61
C TRP A 82 1.82 12.68 -10.43
N HIS A 83 2.95 13.39 -10.53
CA HIS A 83 2.93 14.86 -10.55
C HIS A 83 2.12 15.42 -11.72
N TRP A 84 2.27 14.87 -12.93
CA TRP A 84 1.46 15.31 -14.07
C TRP A 84 -0.03 15.06 -13.85
N LEU A 85 -0.38 13.90 -13.28
CA LEU A 85 -1.77 13.64 -12.87
C LEU A 85 -2.23 14.72 -11.88
N LEU A 86 -1.50 14.99 -10.81
CA LEU A 86 -1.88 16.04 -9.84
C LEU A 86 -2.16 17.39 -10.53
N GLN A 87 -1.32 17.80 -11.48
CA GLN A 87 -1.53 19.03 -12.26
C GLN A 87 -2.82 18.97 -13.09
N ASP A 88 -3.08 17.85 -13.78
CA ASP A 88 -4.29 17.65 -14.59
C ASP A 88 -5.59 17.68 -13.75
N TRP A 89 -5.52 17.26 -12.48
CA TRP A 89 -6.63 17.37 -11.52
C TRP A 89 -6.74 18.74 -10.84
N GLY A 90 -5.95 19.73 -11.28
CA GLY A 90 -5.96 21.10 -10.76
C GLY A 90 -5.22 21.27 -9.43
N LEU A 91 -4.39 20.31 -9.04
CA LEU A 91 -3.55 20.36 -7.85
C LEU A 91 -2.15 20.85 -8.26
N ALA A 92 -1.87 22.14 -8.01
CA ALA A 92 -0.61 22.79 -8.35
C ALA A 92 0.55 22.39 -7.40
N LEU A 93 0.73 21.09 -7.16
CA LEU A 93 1.77 20.52 -6.29
C LEU A 93 3.04 20.25 -7.11
N GLY A 94 4.20 20.60 -6.56
CA GLY A 94 5.49 20.51 -7.27
C GLY A 94 5.94 19.06 -7.52
N GLY A 95 6.69 18.84 -8.61
CA GLY A 95 7.17 17.50 -8.99
C GLY A 95 8.08 16.84 -7.97
N ILE A 96 9.03 17.59 -7.39
CA ILE A 96 9.89 17.08 -6.31
C ILE A 96 9.07 16.68 -5.08
N TRP A 97 8.04 17.45 -4.75
CA TRP A 97 7.12 17.12 -3.66
C TRP A 97 6.40 15.80 -3.94
N ALA A 98 5.87 15.63 -5.15
CA ALA A 98 5.15 14.42 -5.54
C ALA A 98 6.06 13.18 -5.49
N VAL A 99 7.28 13.27 -6.04
CA VAL A 99 8.27 12.18 -5.97
C VAL A 99 8.60 11.83 -4.52
N ARG A 100 8.83 12.82 -3.66
CA ARG A 100 9.13 12.58 -2.24
C ARG A 100 7.97 11.88 -1.53
N VAL A 101 6.74 12.37 -1.72
CA VAL A 101 5.54 11.76 -1.15
C VAL A 101 5.35 10.35 -1.67
N TYR A 102 5.54 10.14 -2.98
CA TYR A 102 5.45 8.84 -3.63
C TYR A 102 6.40 7.81 -3.00
N LEU A 103 7.68 8.16 -2.87
CA LEU A 103 8.71 7.29 -2.30
C LEU A 103 8.43 6.97 -0.83
N LEU A 104 8.13 7.99 -0.01
CA LEU A 104 7.87 7.80 1.42
C LEU A 104 6.63 6.95 1.69
N THR A 105 5.56 7.21 0.95
CA THR A 105 4.30 6.45 1.12
C THR A 105 4.41 5.03 0.57
N ASN A 106 5.26 4.77 -0.42
CA ASN A 106 5.45 3.43 -0.98
C ASN A 106 6.01 2.43 0.03
N VAL A 107 6.71 2.86 1.07
CA VAL A 107 7.14 1.97 2.17
C VAL A 107 5.93 1.33 2.87
N ALA A 108 4.79 2.05 2.93
CA ALA A 108 3.59 1.53 3.56
C ALA A 108 2.94 0.37 2.79
N LYS A 109 3.32 0.11 1.52
CA LYS A 109 2.78 -1.04 0.75
C LYS A 109 3.14 -2.40 1.39
N TYR A 110 4.20 -2.44 2.18
CA TYR A 110 4.66 -3.64 2.90
C TYR A 110 3.88 -3.89 4.19
N LEU A 111 2.96 -3.01 4.57
CA LEU A 111 1.99 -3.28 5.64
C LEU A 111 0.88 -4.20 5.11
N PRO A 112 0.30 -5.07 5.97
CA PRO A 112 -0.68 -6.05 5.52
C PRO A 112 -1.91 -5.37 4.91
N GLY A 113 -2.36 -5.96 3.80
CA GLY A 113 -3.46 -5.44 2.99
C GLY A 113 -3.02 -4.59 1.80
N ASN A 114 -1.75 -4.20 1.68
CA ASN A 114 -1.19 -3.46 0.53
C ASN A 114 -1.87 -2.10 0.21
N VAL A 115 -2.78 -1.59 1.05
CA VAL A 115 -3.54 -0.35 0.76
C VAL A 115 -2.95 0.92 1.39
N TRP A 116 -2.00 0.76 2.32
CA TRP A 116 -1.57 1.87 3.17
C TRP A 116 -0.80 2.95 2.42
N HIS A 117 -0.12 2.61 1.32
CA HIS A 117 0.54 3.59 0.47
C HIS A 117 -0.47 4.53 -0.20
N PHE A 118 -1.63 4.04 -0.62
CA PHE A 118 -2.72 4.89 -1.13
C PHE A 118 -3.26 5.83 -0.05
N VAL A 119 -3.54 5.29 1.14
CA VAL A 119 -4.04 6.10 2.27
C VAL A 119 -3.04 7.21 2.63
N GLY A 120 -1.75 6.90 2.66
CA GLY A 120 -0.69 7.87 2.92
C GLY A 120 -0.65 8.99 1.88
N ARG A 121 -0.74 8.66 0.58
CA ARG A 121 -0.75 9.67 -0.49
C ARG A 121 -2.00 10.54 -0.47
N VAL A 122 -3.18 9.94 -0.30
CA VAL A 122 -4.44 10.70 -0.21
C VAL A 122 -4.36 11.71 0.94
N ARG A 123 -3.88 11.29 2.12
CA ARG A 123 -3.70 12.19 3.26
C ARG A 123 -2.69 13.29 2.97
N ALA A 124 -1.58 12.99 2.31
CA ALA A 124 -0.57 13.98 1.96
C ALA A 124 -1.14 15.06 1.00
N VAL A 125 -1.94 14.65 0.01
CA VAL A 125 -2.60 15.58 -0.91
C VAL A 125 -3.65 16.44 -0.18
N GLN A 126 -4.45 15.84 0.70
CA GLN A 126 -5.42 16.59 1.51
C GLN A 126 -4.75 17.60 2.44
N GLN A 127 -3.63 17.23 3.07
CA GLN A 127 -2.84 18.14 3.90
C GLN A 127 -2.22 19.28 3.09
N ALA A 128 -1.98 19.07 1.80
CA ALA A 128 -1.54 20.09 0.86
C ALA A 128 -2.70 20.91 0.26
N GLY A 129 -3.94 20.74 0.75
CA GLY A 129 -5.11 21.54 0.37
C GLY A 129 -6.02 20.91 -0.68
N GLY A 130 -5.74 19.70 -1.15
CA GLY A 130 -6.60 19.01 -2.13
C GLY A 130 -7.93 18.53 -1.52
N ALA A 131 -9.03 18.64 -2.28
CA ALA A 131 -10.29 18.04 -1.88
C ALA A 131 -10.17 16.49 -1.85
N LEU A 132 -10.97 15.82 -1.01
CA LEU A 132 -10.92 14.35 -0.88
C LEU A 132 -11.13 13.66 -2.23
N GLY A 133 -12.11 14.10 -3.01
CA GLY A 133 -12.42 13.51 -4.33
C GLY A 133 -11.23 13.58 -5.29
N GLN A 134 -10.60 14.75 -5.44
CA GLN A 134 -9.41 14.94 -6.27
C GLN A 134 -8.22 14.12 -5.75
N SER A 135 -8.04 14.06 -4.42
CA SER A 135 -6.97 13.31 -3.77
C SER A 135 -7.09 11.81 -4.06
N VAL A 136 -8.29 11.25 -3.92
CA VAL A 136 -8.54 9.83 -4.22
C VAL A 136 -8.41 9.57 -5.71
N ALA A 137 -9.02 10.41 -6.56
CA ALA A 137 -8.99 10.23 -8.01
C ALA A 137 -7.56 10.23 -8.57
N SER A 138 -6.74 11.21 -8.20
CA SER A 138 -5.34 11.30 -8.65
C SER A 138 -4.49 10.11 -8.19
N VAL A 139 -4.71 9.62 -6.96
CA VAL A 139 -3.97 8.48 -6.40
C VAL A 139 -4.38 7.16 -7.03
N VAL A 140 -5.67 6.97 -7.37
CA VAL A 140 -6.17 5.77 -8.05
C VAL A 140 -5.87 5.79 -9.55
N ALA A 141 -5.80 6.98 -10.18
CA ALA A 141 -5.45 7.12 -11.59
C ALA A 141 -4.02 6.62 -11.89
N GLU A 142 -3.08 6.80 -10.96
CA GLU A 142 -1.69 6.39 -11.13
C GLU A 142 -1.50 4.90 -11.50
N PRO A 143 -2.02 3.92 -10.72
CA PRO A 143 -1.91 2.50 -11.10
C PRO A 143 -2.71 2.16 -12.35
N LEU A 144 -3.79 2.89 -12.67
CA LEU A 144 -4.55 2.68 -13.90
C LEU A 144 -3.75 3.11 -15.13
N VAL A 145 -3.04 4.24 -15.07
CA VAL A 145 -2.12 4.69 -16.12
C VAL A 145 -1.01 3.66 -16.34
N MET A 146 -0.46 3.09 -15.27
CA MET A 146 0.51 1.99 -15.41
C MET A 146 -0.08 0.74 -16.06
N ALA A 147 -1.30 0.35 -15.68
CA ALA A 147 -1.96 -0.81 -16.27
C ALA A 147 -2.19 -0.60 -17.78
N VAL A 148 -2.64 0.58 -18.19
CA VAL A 148 -2.81 0.94 -19.61
C VAL A 148 -1.47 0.95 -20.35
N ALA A 149 -0.42 1.54 -19.75
CA ALA A 149 0.91 1.55 -20.35
C ALA A 149 1.47 0.13 -20.52
N ALA A 150 1.31 -0.74 -19.51
CA ALA A 150 1.73 -2.13 -19.55
C ALA A 150 1.00 -2.92 -20.66
N LEU A 151 -0.32 -2.71 -20.81
CA LEU A 151 -1.09 -3.28 -21.92
C LEU A 151 -0.62 -2.78 -23.28
N GLY A 152 -0.30 -1.49 -23.40
CA GLY A 152 0.26 -0.90 -24.62
C GLY A 152 1.60 -1.53 -25.00
N VAL A 153 2.51 -1.69 -24.04
CA VAL A 153 3.79 -2.38 -24.25
C VAL A 153 3.55 -3.84 -24.63
N GLY A 154 2.70 -4.57 -23.91
CA GLY A 154 2.43 -5.98 -24.20
C GLY A 154 1.83 -6.24 -25.58
N THR A 155 1.04 -5.30 -26.11
CA THR A 155 0.49 -5.39 -27.47
C THR A 155 1.48 -4.97 -28.55
N ALA A 156 2.32 -3.97 -28.29
CA ALA A 156 3.36 -3.52 -29.21
C ALA A 156 4.48 -4.55 -29.36
N PHE A 157 4.86 -5.19 -28.25
CA PHE A 157 5.87 -6.24 -28.20
C PHE A 157 5.16 -7.60 -28.12
N ARG A 158 4.64 -8.07 -29.26
CA ARG A 158 4.08 -9.43 -29.36
C ARG A 158 5.16 -10.41 -28.90
N THR A 159 4.95 -11.06 -27.76
CA THR A 159 5.87 -12.08 -27.27
C THR A 159 5.91 -13.21 -28.28
N ASP A 160 7.09 -13.45 -28.85
CA ASP A 160 7.34 -14.65 -29.63
C ASP A 160 7.06 -15.85 -28.70
N PRO A 161 6.18 -16.80 -29.07
CA PRO A 161 5.90 -17.98 -28.26
C PRO A 161 7.14 -18.80 -27.89
N SER A 162 8.26 -18.61 -28.60
CA SER A 162 9.54 -19.25 -28.31
C SER A 162 10.33 -18.60 -27.16
N ILE A 163 10.03 -17.36 -26.78
CA ILE A 163 10.61 -16.72 -25.60
C ILE A 163 9.79 -17.15 -24.39
N THR A 164 10.12 -18.34 -23.88
CA THR A 164 9.69 -18.76 -22.55
C THR A 164 10.35 -17.80 -21.56
N VAL A 165 9.59 -16.80 -21.12
CA VAL A 165 9.97 -16.00 -19.96
C VAL A 165 9.96 -16.96 -18.77
N ILE A 166 11.15 -17.43 -18.39
CA ILE A 166 11.36 -18.17 -17.16
C ILE A 166 11.08 -17.16 -16.03
N PHE A 167 9.85 -17.19 -15.52
CA PHE A 167 9.55 -16.59 -14.23
C PHE A 167 10.34 -17.41 -13.18
N ILE A 168 11.36 -16.78 -12.60
CA ILE A 168 12.01 -17.22 -11.37
C ILE A 168 11.20 -16.67 -10.20
#